data_AF-A0AAX4HW98-F1
#
_entry.id   AF-A0AAX4HW98-F1
#
_cell.length_a   1.000
_cell.length_b   1.000
_cell.length_c   1.000
_cell.angle_alpha   90.00
_cell.angle_beta   90.00
_cell.angle_gamma   90.00
#
_symmetry.space_group_name_H-M   'P 1'
#
loop_
_entity.id
_entity.type
_entity.pdbx_description
1 polymer ?
#
loop_
_entity_poly.entity_id
_entity_poly.type
_entity_poly.pdbx_seq_one_letter_code
_entity_poly.pdbx_strand_id
1 'polypeptide(L)'
;MPPRLLSPLHLTTCCSRALRPSTNPPSLVSLFAGLSIGTTTSTSSITTTTARRNASILASLSDNKGAYNKRIRVGRGASAGKGKTSGRGHKGQGQHGKVKPWFQGGQTPLIVQRGTKGFDNLRAPRMSKLNLDKLQQWIDAGRIDPTKQITVKEIIESGLIGTVKDGIKLLGRGKQDLRQPIDIMVSRASASAIDAVEANGGKILTRFYTKQSIRRILRGESENTDKPLPVGKEYVASVLAEARSKPFKYRLPDPTSREDIEYYRDPAHRGYLSHLLKEGESPSLYFKVPIPRKRVVKPGRAALQKAKKASADDLLW
;
A
#
# COMPACT_ATOMS: atom_id res chain seq x y z
N MET A 1 -17.59 -33.06 50.21
CA MET A 1 -19.03 -32.72 50.13
C MET A 1 -19.82 -33.90 50.69
N PRO A 2 -20.75 -33.68 51.63
CA PRO A 2 -21.61 -34.72 52.18
C PRO A 2 -22.70 -35.16 51.16
N PRO A 3 -23.28 -36.36 51.30
CA PRO A 3 -24.20 -36.95 50.32
C PRO A 3 -25.61 -36.34 50.44
N ARG A 4 -26.30 -36.18 49.31
CA ARG A 4 -27.72 -35.77 49.27
C ARG A 4 -28.61 -37.00 49.09
N LEU A 5 -29.55 -37.10 50.02
CA LEU A 5 -30.59 -38.11 50.18
C LEU A 5 -31.55 -38.16 48.97
N LEU A 6 -32.12 -39.35 48.76
CA LEU A 6 -33.11 -39.68 47.73
C LEU A 6 -34.55 -39.53 48.24
N SER A 7 -35.41 -39.07 47.33
CA SER A 7 -36.88 -39.29 47.20
C SER A 7 -37.83 -38.49 48.13
N PRO A 8 -39.15 -38.33 47.84
CA PRO A 8 -39.97 -39.08 46.86
C PRO A 8 -41.00 -38.28 46.00
N LEU A 9 -41.46 -38.96 44.93
CA LEU A 9 -42.81 -38.97 44.31
C LEU A 9 -43.57 -37.65 44.07
N HIS A 10 -43.77 -37.31 42.78
CA HIS A 10 -45.06 -36.79 42.31
C HIS A 10 -45.34 -37.20 40.85
N LEU A 11 -46.33 -38.09 40.74
CA LEU A 11 -47.42 -38.19 39.77
C LEU A 11 -47.20 -37.71 38.32
N THR A 12 -47.34 -38.67 37.41
CA THR A 12 -47.62 -38.53 35.98
C THR A 12 -49.06 -38.14 35.70
N THR A 13 -49.28 -37.19 34.78
CA THR A 13 -50.43 -37.07 33.83
C THR A 13 -50.14 -35.85 32.92
N CYS A 14 -49.61 -36.03 31.71
CA CYS A 14 -50.29 -36.16 30.42
C CYS A 14 -51.00 -34.90 29.87
N CYS A 15 -50.49 -34.48 28.70
CA CYS A 15 -51.15 -33.79 27.59
C CYS A 15 -51.43 -32.26 27.66
N SER A 16 -50.58 -31.48 26.99
CA SER A 16 -51.05 -30.33 26.21
C SER A 16 -50.22 -30.15 24.93
N ARG A 17 -50.95 -30.22 23.81
CA ARG A 17 -50.55 -30.08 22.40
C ARG A 17 -49.84 -28.75 22.15
N ALA A 18 -48.66 -28.79 21.52
CA ALA A 18 -47.97 -27.60 21.03
C ALA A 18 -48.67 -27.03 19.79
N LEU A 19 -49.20 -25.82 19.90
CA LEU A 19 -49.65 -25.03 18.73
C LEU A 19 -48.41 -24.37 18.10
N ARG A 20 -48.18 -24.65 16.81
CA ARG A 20 -47.20 -23.96 15.99
C ARG A 20 -47.70 -22.52 15.71
N PRO A 21 -46.84 -21.48 15.77
CA PRO A 21 -47.23 -20.15 15.32
C PRO A 21 -47.42 -20.13 13.80
N SER A 22 -48.56 -19.60 13.34
CA SER A 22 -48.88 -19.41 11.93
C SER A 22 -48.01 -18.32 11.29
N THR A 23 -47.56 -18.56 10.07
CA THR A 23 -46.73 -17.68 9.25
C THR A 23 -47.56 -16.62 8.52
N ASN A 24 -48.19 -15.68 9.24
CA ASN A 24 -48.80 -14.48 8.63
C ASN A 24 -48.37 -13.23 9.43
N PRO A 25 -47.99 -12.12 8.78
CA PRO A 25 -47.63 -10.90 9.49
C PRO A 25 -48.88 -10.28 10.14
N PRO A 26 -48.84 -9.87 11.41
CA PRO A 26 -49.99 -9.23 12.03
C PRO A 26 -50.22 -7.81 11.47
N SER A 27 -51.47 -7.48 11.18
CA SER A 27 -51.92 -6.18 10.65
C SER A 27 -51.60 -5.04 11.62
N LEU A 28 -51.33 -3.84 11.08
CA LEU A 28 -50.99 -2.61 11.82
C LEU A 28 -51.89 -2.30 13.03
N VAL A 29 -53.15 -2.76 13.04
CA VAL A 29 -54.09 -2.61 14.16
C VAL A 29 -53.60 -3.29 15.45
N SER A 30 -52.86 -4.40 15.37
CA SER A 30 -52.35 -5.11 16.57
C SER A 30 -51.12 -4.44 17.19
N LEU A 31 -50.44 -3.56 16.47
CA LEU A 31 -49.28 -2.80 16.97
C LEU A 31 -49.70 -1.57 17.79
N PHE A 32 -50.91 -1.05 17.59
CA PHE A 32 -51.42 0.11 18.33
C PHE A 32 -52.15 -0.23 19.64
N ALA A 33 -52.41 -1.51 19.92
CA ALA A 33 -53.03 -1.92 21.19
C ALA A 33 -52.13 -1.77 22.43
N GLY A 34 -50.81 -1.54 22.24
CA GLY A 34 -49.84 -1.35 23.33
C GLY A 34 -49.71 0.08 23.87
N LEU A 35 -50.50 1.04 23.38
CA LEU A 35 -50.34 2.48 23.66
C LEU A 35 -51.60 3.13 24.28
N SER A 36 -52.40 2.38 25.05
CA SER A 36 -53.45 3.00 25.88
C SER A 36 -52.88 3.45 27.23
N ILE A 37 -52.73 4.77 27.37
CA ILE A 37 -52.46 5.45 28.64
C ILE A 37 -53.76 5.38 29.44
N GLY A 38 -53.82 4.43 30.38
CA GLY A 38 -54.91 4.35 31.36
C GLY A 38 -54.75 5.44 32.42
N THR A 39 -55.60 6.46 32.36
CA THR A 39 -55.84 7.40 33.46
C THR A 39 -56.52 6.65 34.61
N THR A 40 -55.87 6.59 35.77
CA THR A 40 -56.45 6.02 36.99
C THR A 40 -56.84 7.15 37.93
N THR A 41 -58.14 7.24 38.20
CA THR A 41 -58.75 8.04 39.27
C THR A 41 -58.30 7.54 40.64
N SER A 42 -57.94 8.49 41.49
CA SER A 42 -57.49 8.36 42.87
C SER A 42 -58.50 7.66 43.79
N THR A 43 -58.05 6.62 44.50
CA THR A 43 -58.48 6.35 45.89
C THR A 43 -57.31 5.77 46.68
N SER A 44 -57.21 6.23 47.92
CA SER A 44 -56.11 6.09 48.86
C SER A 44 -55.88 4.66 49.35
N SER A 45 -54.67 4.14 49.13
CA SER A 45 -54.10 3.05 49.92
C SER A 45 -52.58 3.13 49.90
N ILE A 46 -51.99 3.45 51.05
CA ILE A 46 -50.62 3.15 51.52
C ILE A 46 -49.56 3.21 50.41
N THR A 47 -48.86 4.34 50.33
CA THR A 47 -47.64 4.53 49.54
C THR A 47 -46.54 3.57 50.00
N THR A 48 -46.60 2.32 49.53
CA THR A 48 -45.40 1.52 49.36
C THR A 48 -44.84 1.99 48.03
N THR A 49 -43.86 2.89 48.06
CA THR A 49 -43.02 3.18 46.89
C THR A 49 -42.35 1.88 46.48
N THR A 50 -43.03 1.08 45.65
CA THR A 50 -42.48 -0.13 45.07
C THR A 50 -41.36 0.32 44.16
N ALA A 51 -40.14 0.34 44.70
CA ALA A 51 -38.93 0.65 43.95
C ALA A 51 -38.87 -0.31 42.76
N ARG A 52 -39.25 0.18 41.57
CA ARG A 52 -39.01 -0.53 40.32
C ARG A 52 -37.49 -0.61 40.20
N ARG A 53 -36.93 -1.76 40.55
CA ARG A 53 -35.54 -2.10 40.21
C ARG A 53 -35.50 -2.22 38.70
N ASN A 54 -35.17 -1.13 38.03
CA ASN A 54 -34.87 -1.18 36.60
C ASN A 54 -33.69 -2.14 36.42
N ALA A 55 -33.86 -3.17 35.58
CA ALA A 55 -32.78 -4.09 35.27
C ALA A 55 -31.62 -3.31 34.63
N SER A 56 -30.39 -3.62 35.03
CA SER A 56 -29.21 -2.98 34.47
C SER A 56 -29.04 -3.39 33.00
N ILE A 57 -28.78 -2.41 32.14
CA ILE A 57 -28.49 -2.60 30.71
C ILE A 57 -27.26 -3.50 30.50
N LEU A 58 -26.33 -3.53 31.47
CA LEU A 58 -25.17 -4.41 31.44
C LEU A 58 -25.55 -5.90 31.34
N ALA A 59 -26.73 -6.28 31.85
CA ALA A 59 -27.20 -7.67 31.81
C ALA A 59 -27.80 -8.08 30.45
N SER A 60 -28.05 -7.12 29.54
CA SER A 60 -28.65 -7.36 28.23
C SER A 60 -27.71 -7.09 27.06
N LEU A 61 -26.42 -6.91 27.32
CA LEU A 61 -25.42 -6.74 26.26
C LEU A 61 -25.14 -8.08 25.58
N SER A 62 -25.31 -8.11 24.26
CA SER A 62 -24.88 -9.23 23.41
C SER A 62 -24.22 -8.68 22.16
N ASP A 63 -23.24 -9.41 21.64
CA ASP A 63 -22.62 -9.07 20.36
C ASP A 63 -23.58 -9.33 19.18
N ASN A 64 -23.22 -8.84 18.00
CA ASN A 64 -23.98 -9.01 16.78
C ASN A 64 -24.18 -10.49 16.45
N LYS A 65 -25.39 -10.83 16.00
CA LYS A 65 -25.73 -12.21 15.59
C LYS A 65 -24.80 -12.64 14.44
N GLY A 66 -23.97 -13.66 14.68
CA GLY A 66 -22.96 -14.15 13.73
C GLY A 66 -21.52 -13.85 14.14
N ALA A 67 -21.29 -12.98 15.13
CA ALA A 67 -19.96 -12.79 15.72
C ALA A 67 -19.48 -14.07 16.44
N TYR A 68 -20.40 -14.82 17.05
CA TYR A 68 -20.11 -16.09 17.72
C TYR A 68 -20.57 -17.30 16.91
N ASN A 69 -19.63 -18.22 16.71
CA ASN A 69 -19.91 -19.54 16.15
C ASN A 69 -19.89 -20.62 17.23
N LYS A 70 -20.69 -21.67 17.05
CA LYS A 70 -20.77 -22.79 18.00
C LYS A 70 -19.41 -23.50 18.12
N ARG A 71 -18.80 -23.47 19.30
CA ARG A 71 -17.57 -24.22 19.58
C ARG A 71 -17.82 -25.72 19.56
N ILE A 72 -17.07 -26.45 18.74
CA ILE A 72 -17.11 -27.91 18.70
C ILE A 72 -16.28 -28.48 19.85
N ARG A 73 -16.93 -29.17 20.79
CA ARG A 73 -16.29 -29.88 21.90
C ARG A 73 -16.22 -31.37 21.57
N VAL A 74 -15.01 -31.85 21.27
CA VAL A 74 -14.79 -33.26 20.90
C VAL A 74 -14.79 -34.19 22.12
N GLY A 75 -15.12 -35.47 21.93
CA GLY A 75 -15.12 -36.48 22.99
C GLY A 75 -16.22 -36.28 24.04
N ARG A 76 -17.43 -35.84 23.63
CA ARG A 76 -18.57 -35.55 24.51
C ARG A 76 -19.86 -36.25 24.06
N GLY A 77 -19.82 -37.59 24.04
CA GLY A 77 -20.99 -38.42 23.71
C GLY A 77 -21.26 -38.56 22.20
N ALA A 78 -22.04 -39.58 21.82
CA ALA A 78 -22.28 -39.91 20.41
C ALA A 78 -23.11 -38.85 19.67
N SER A 79 -24.16 -38.33 20.30
CA SER A 79 -25.09 -37.36 19.70
C SER A 79 -24.47 -35.98 19.42
N ALA A 80 -23.30 -35.68 20.00
CA ALA A 80 -22.54 -34.47 19.70
C ALA A 80 -21.82 -34.51 18.33
N GLY A 81 -21.83 -35.65 17.63
CA GLY A 81 -21.25 -35.84 16.29
C GLY A 81 -19.74 -36.08 16.24
N LYS A 82 -18.99 -35.71 17.30
CA LYS A 82 -17.55 -35.97 17.46
C LYS A 82 -17.23 -36.70 18.77
N GLY A 83 -18.04 -37.70 19.11
CA GLY A 83 -17.93 -38.48 20.36
C GLY A 83 -16.80 -39.50 20.35
N LYS A 84 -17.05 -40.68 19.78
CA LYS A 84 -16.18 -41.87 19.86
C LYS A 84 -14.74 -41.62 19.37
N THR A 85 -14.59 -41.00 18.20
CA THR A 85 -13.27 -40.81 17.54
C THR A 85 -12.74 -39.39 17.64
N SER A 86 -13.50 -38.47 18.25
CA SER A 86 -13.16 -37.04 18.29
C SER A 86 -12.83 -36.41 16.93
N GLY A 87 -13.32 -37.01 15.83
CA GLY A 87 -13.01 -36.56 14.46
C GLY A 87 -11.65 -37.01 13.92
N ARG A 88 -10.93 -37.88 14.61
CA ARG A 88 -9.59 -38.34 14.20
C ARG A 88 -9.60 -39.52 13.23
N GLY A 89 -10.70 -40.27 13.08
CA GLY A 89 -10.75 -41.51 12.29
C GLY A 89 -10.43 -42.77 13.13
N HIS A 90 -9.87 -43.82 12.52
CA HIS A 90 -9.63 -45.12 13.17
C HIS A 90 -8.17 -45.60 13.03
N LYS A 91 -7.56 -46.00 14.15
CA LYS A 91 -6.35 -46.85 14.28
C LYS A 91 -5.19 -46.60 13.29
N GLY A 92 -4.86 -45.34 13.00
CA GLY A 92 -3.70 -44.96 12.20
C GLY A 92 -2.74 -44.05 12.98
N GLN A 93 -1.63 -43.66 12.33
CA GLN A 93 -0.60 -42.85 12.99
C GLN A 93 -1.12 -41.48 13.47
N GLY A 94 -2.06 -40.85 12.73
CA GLY A 94 -2.67 -39.57 13.11
C GLY A 94 -3.64 -39.65 14.29
N GLN A 95 -4.04 -40.86 14.69
CA GLN A 95 -4.94 -41.11 15.82
C GLN A 95 -4.12 -41.34 17.11
N HIS A 96 -3.02 -42.09 16.99
CA HIS A 96 -2.12 -42.41 18.10
C HIS A 96 -1.05 -41.33 18.37
N GLY A 97 -0.69 -40.54 17.36
CA GLY A 97 0.37 -39.54 17.46
C GLY A 97 0.19 -38.36 16.51
N LYS A 98 1.30 -37.81 16.03
CA LYS A 98 1.33 -36.69 15.09
C LYS A 98 2.15 -37.03 13.85
N VAL A 99 1.65 -36.64 12.69
CA VAL A 99 2.40 -36.63 11.43
C VAL A 99 2.66 -35.18 11.07
N LYS A 100 3.87 -34.86 10.59
CA LYS A 100 4.19 -33.48 10.16
C LYS A 100 3.30 -33.12 8.95
N PRO A 101 2.66 -31.93 8.91
CA PRO A 101 1.73 -31.58 7.84
C PRO A 101 2.34 -31.61 6.43
N TRP A 102 3.64 -31.36 6.31
CA TRP A 102 4.37 -31.36 5.04
C TRP A 102 5.03 -32.72 4.69
N PHE A 103 4.75 -33.77 5.45
CA PHE A 103 5.27 -35.11 5.16
C PHE A 103 4.50 -35.76 4.00
N GLN A 104 5.22 -36.11 2.93
CA GLN A 104 4.64 -36.68 1.69
C GLN A 104 4.71 -38.21 1.62
N GLY A 105 4.78 -38.90 2.77
CA GLY A 105 4.78 -40.37 2.81
C GLY A 105 6.09 -41.05 2.37
N GLY A 106 7.18 -40.28 2.19
CA GLY A 106 8.48 -40.79 1.74
C GLY A 106 8.95 -40.20 0.40
N GLN A 107 8.04 -39.58 -0.36
CA GLN A 107 8.40 -38.84 -1.56
C GLN A 107 9.23 -37.59 -1.22
N THR A 108 10.23 -37.28 -2.06
CA THR A 108 11.03 -36.06 -1.92
C THR A 108 10.16 -34.82 -2.15
N PRO A 109 10.16 -33.82 -1.25
CA PRO A 109 9.28 -32.67 -1.38
C PRO A 109 9.70 -31.77 -2.56
N LEU A 110 8.72 -31.09 -3.17
CA LEU A 110 8.91 -30.26 -4.36
C LEU A 110 10.00 -29.20 -4.20
N ILE A 111 10.17 -28.63 -3.01
CA ILE A 111 11.22 -27.63 -2.73
C ILE A 111 12.63 -28.23 -2.80
N VAL A 112 12.78 -29.52 -2.49
CA VAL A 112 14.06 -30.24 -2.62
C VAL A 112 14.27 -30.68 -4.07
N GLN A 113 13.21 -31.15 -4.75
CA GLN A 113 13.29 -31.55 -6.15
C GLN A 113 13.63 -30.37 -7.08
N ARG A 114 12.98 -29.22 -6.89
CA ARG A 114 13.15 -28.04 -7.75
C ARG A 114 14.20 -27.05 -7.25
N GLY A 115 14.57 -27.12 -5.97
CA GLY A 115 15.43 -26.15 -5.32
C GLY A 115 14.75 -24.80 -5.08
N THR A 116 15.46 -23.91 -4.37
CA THR A 116 15.08 -22.50 -4.23
C THR A 116 15.51 -21.72 -5.47
N LYS A 117 14.59 -20.90 -6.02
CA LYS A 117 14.88 -20.08 -7.20
C LYS A 117 14.98 -18.60 -6.82
N GLY A 118 16.04 -17.96 -7.29
CA GLY A 118 16.26 -16.52 -7.11
C GLY A 118 16.86 -16.15 -5.76
N PHE A 119 16.84 -14.86 -5.45
CA PHE A 119 17.32 -14.30 -4.20
C PHE A 119 16.50 -13.06 -3.84
N ASP A 120 16.45 -12.73 -2.55
CA ASP A 120 15.77 -11.52 -2.08
C ASP A 120 16.73 -10.33 -2.13
N ASN A 121 16.42 -9.34 -2.97
CA ASN A 121 17.19 -8.10 -3.02
C ASN A 121 16.80 -7.17 -1.86
N LEU A 122 17.60 -7.18 -0.79
CA LEU A 122 17.40 -6.35 0.40
C LEU A 122 17.72 -4.86 0.18
N ARG A 123 18.48 -4.52 -0.87
CA ARG A 123 18.88 -3.14 -1.20
C ARG A 123 17.87 -2.43 -2.09
N ALA A 124 16.94 -3.16 -2.70
CA ALA A 124 15.95 -2.58 -3.59
C ALA A 124 15.01 -1.63 -2.82
N PRO A 125 14.92 -0.34 -3.21
CA PRO A 125 14.07 0.61 -2.51
C PRO A 125 12.59 0.26 -2.72
N ARG A 126 11.83 0.20 -1.63
CA ARG A 126 10.39 -0.06 -1.66
C ARG A 126 9.66 1.26 -1.86
N MET A 127 9.28 1.54 -3.10
CA MET A 127 8.55 2.76 -3.45
C MET A 127 7.03 2.61 -3.24
N SER A 128 6.37 3.68 -2.82
CA SER A 128 4.92 3.80 -2.83
C SER A 128 4.46 4.15 -4.24
N LYS A 129 3.52 3.35 -4.78
CA LYS A 129 2.99 3.52 -6.13
C LYS A 129 1.86 4.55 -6.08
N LEU A 130 1.97 5.61 -6.87
CA LEU A 130 0.93 6.62 -7.05
C LEU A 130 0.57 6.64 -8.53
N ASN A 131 -0.71 6.50 -8.85
CA ASN A 131 -1.21 6.52 -10.22
C ASN A 131 -1.92 7.86 -10.49
N LEU A 132 -1.97 8.27 -11.76
CA LEU A 132 -2.63 9.51 -12.19
C LEU A 132 -4.15 9.49 -11.95
N ASP A 133 -4.81 8.35 -12.15
CA ASP A 133 -6.26 8.18 -11.84
C ASP A 133 -6.62 8.62 -10.42
N LYS A 134 -5.85 8.17 -9.43
CA LYS A 134 -6.05 8.50 -8.03
C LYS A 134 -5.65 9.93 -7.71
N LEU A 135 -4.59 10.44 -8.34
CA LEU A 135 -4.21 11.84 -8.16
C LEU A 135 -5.37 12.77 -8.58
N GLN A 136 -5.95 12.51 -9.75
CA GLN A 136 -7.10 13.24 -10.27
C GLN A 136 -8.30 13.18 -9.33
N GLN A 137 -8.66 11.99 -8.85
CA GLN A 137 -9.76 11.80 -7.87
C GLN A 137 -9.57 12.62 -6.60
N TRP A 138 -8.34 12.79 -6.12
CA TRP A 138 -8.05 13.58 -4.92
C TRP A 138 -8.12 15.08 -5.17
N ILE A 139 -7.76 15.52 -6.38
CA ILE A 139 -7.90 16.91 -6.82
C ILE A 139 -9.38 17.25 -6.98
N ASP A 140 -10.16 16.38 -7.64
CA ASP A 140 -11.60 16.58 -7.84
C ASP A 140 -12.36 16.57 -6.50
N ALA A 141 -11.89 15.79 -5.51
CA ALA A 141 -12.43 15.80 -4.15
C ALA A 141 -12.00 17.02 -3.31
N GLY A 142 -11.19 17.94 -3.86
CA GLY A 142 -10.70 19.13 -3.17
C GLY A 142 -9.75 18.83 -2.02
N ARG A 143 -9.11 17.65 -1.99
CA ARG A 143 -8.16 17.25 -0.93
C ARG A 143 -6.74 17.68 -1.22
N ILE A 144 -6.43 17.95 -2.49
CA ILE A 144 -5.13 18.42 -2.97
C ILE A 144 -5.38 19.64 -3.83
N ASP A 145 -4.67 20.73 -3.54
CA ASP A 145 -4.72 21.97 -4.33
C ASP A 145 -3.83 21.82 -5.58
N PRO A 146 -4.37 21.82 -6.82
CA PRO A 146 -3.57 21.69 -8.02
C PRO A 146 -2.74 22.95 -8.35
N THR A 147 -3.06 24.08 -7.73
CA THR A 147 -2.38 25.37 -7.97
C THR A 147 -1.04 25.48 -7.26
N LYS A 148 -0.80 24.67 -6.22
CA LYS A 148 0.45 24.61 -5.48
C LYS A 148 1.29 23.45 -6.00
N GLN A 149 2.59 23.50 -5.72
CA GLN A 149 3.47 22.39 -6.05
C GLN A 149 3.14 21.18 -5.18
N ILE A 150 2.67 20.10 -5.81
CA ILE A 150 2.32 18.85 -5.14
C ILE A 150 3.61 18.15 -4.71
N THR A 151 3.97 18.32 -3.43
CA THR A 151 5.16 17.70 -2.84
C THR A 151 4.85 16.37 -2.15
N VAL A 152 5.90 15.64 -1.78
CA VAL A 152 5.79 14.40 -0.99
C VAL A 152 5.01 14.63 0.32
N LYS A 153 5.11 15.81 0.93
CA LYS A 153 4.38 16.18 2.15
C LYS A 153 2.87 16.16 1.91
N GLU A 154 2.43 16.92 0.91
CA GLU A 154 1.02 17.09 0.57
C GLU A 154 0.38 15.76 0.13
N ILE A 155 1.11 14.93 -0.61
CA ILE A 155 0.64 13.60 -1.02
C ILE A 155 0.37 12.69 0.19
N ILE A 156 1.18 12.78 1.24
CA ILE A 156 1.05 11.92 2.42
C ILE A 156 0.01 12.50 3.39
N GLU A 157 0.01 13.81 3.62
CA GLU A 157 -0.97 14.49 4.49
C GLU A 157 -2.39 14.42 3.94
N SER A 158 -2.56 14.48 2.62
CA SER A 158 -3.85 14.24 1.96
C SER A 158 -4.33 12.79 2.05
N GLY A 159 -3.54 11.87 2.61
CA GLY A 159 -3.86 10.45 2.73
C GLY A 159 -3.99 9.72 1.38
N LEU A 160 -3.47 10.30 0.29
CA LEU A 160 -3.43 9.66 -1.03
C LEU A 160 -2.56 8.38 -0.99
N ILE A 161 -1.53 8.39 -0.15
CA ILE A 161 -0.70 7.24 0.16
C ILE A 161 -0.80 6.96 1.67
N GLY A 162 -0.99 5.69 2.05
CA GLY A 162 -1.10 5.31 3.46
C GLY A 162 0.24 5.40 4.22
N THR A 163 1.14 4.43 4.01
CA THR A 163 2.38 4.33 4.79
C THR A 163 3.59 4.92 4.10
N VAL A 164 4.44 5.60 4.88
CA VAL A 164 5.72 6.15 4.41
C VAL A 164 6.72 5.02 4.15
N LYS A 165 7.15 4.91 2.88
CA LYS A 165 8.20 3.99 2.44
C LYS A 165 9.47 4.75 2.04
N ASP A 166 10.28 4.21 1.14
CA ASP A 166 11.57 4.81 0.77
C ASP A 166 11.41 6.01 -0.17
N GLY A 167 10.31 6.07 -0.91
CA GLY A 167 9.96 7.17 -1.80
C GLY A 167 8.61 6.94 -2.48
N ILE A 168 8.25 7.84 -3.39
CA ILE A 168 7.00 7.79 -4.16
C ILE A 168 7.35 7.67 -5.65
N LYS A 169 6.75 6.69 -6.32
CA LYS A 169 6.84 6.52 -7.78
C LYS A 169 5.50 6.84 -8.42
N LEU A 170 5.49 7.86 -9.28
CA LEU A 170 4.37 8.22 -10.13
C LEU A 170 4.25 7.24 -11.31
N LEU A 171 3.04 6.79 -11.60
CA LEU A 171 2.72 5.77 -12.60
C LEU A 171 1.58 6.25 -13.50
N GLY A 172 1.64 5.93 -14.80
CA GLY A 172 0.72 6.45 -15.82
C GLY A 172 -0.62 5.72 -15.97
N ARG A 173 -1.15 5.08 -14.92
CA ARG A 173 -2.50 4.49 -15.00
C ARG A 173 -3.55 5.60 -14.87
N GLY A 174 -4.52 5.62 -15.80
CA GLY A 174 -5.51 6.71 -15.90
C GLY A 174 -4.94 8.00 -16.50
N LYS A 175 -3.93 7.89 -17.38
CA LYS A 175 -3.30 9.05 -18.03
C LYS A 175 -4.26 9.92 -18.84
N GLN A 176 -5.37 9.36 -19.31
CA GLN A 176 -6.40 10.06 -20.08
C GLN A 176 -7.32 10.91 -19.20
N ASP A 177 -7.39 10.59 -17.91
CA ASP A 177 -8.32 11.22 -16.97
C ASP A 177 -7.75 12.50 -16.37
N LEU A 178 -6.44 12.75 -16.56
CA LEU A 178 -5.76 13.93 -16.05
C LEU A 178 -6.17 15.15 -16.87
N ARG A 179 -6.82 16.12 -16.23
CA ARG A 179 -7.42 17.29 -16.89
C ARG A 179 -6.75 18.61 -16.52
N GLN A 180 -6.25 18.73 -15.29
CA GLN A 180 -5.63 19.96 -14.83
C GLN A 180 -4.11 19.95 -15.04
N PRO A 181 -3.49 21.11 -15.33
CA PRO A 181 -2.05 21.25 -15.26
C PRO A 181 -1.60 21.17 -13.80
N ILE A 182 -0.57 20.37 -13.53
CA ILE A 182 -0.10 20.07 -12.18
C ILE A 182 1.42 20.21 -12.14
N ASP A 183 1.95 20.89 -11.12
CA ASP A 183 3.38 20.85 -10.76
C ASP A 183 3.58 19.82 -9.65
N ILE A 184 4.26 18.70 -9.95
CA ILE A 184 4.43 17.58 -9.02
C ILE A 184 5.90 17.22 -8.79
N MET A 185 6.27 17.10 -7.52
CA MET A 185 7.58 16.62 -7.09
C MET A 185 7.50 15.26 -6.41
N VAL A 186 8.14 14.27 -7.03
CA VAL A 186 8.13 12.87 -6.57
C VAL A 186 9.53 12.26 -6.59
N SER A 187 9.70 11.06 -6.03
CA SER A 187 11.00 10.38 -6.05
C SER A 187 11.33 9.80 -7.41
N ARG A 188 10.35 9.16 -8.06
CA ARG A 188 10.51 8.57 -9.40
C ARG A 188 9.22 8.75 -10.21
N ALA A 189 9.33 8.70 -11.52
CA ALA A 189 8.17 8.70 -12.42
C ALA A 189 8.33 7.64 -13.53
N SER A 190 7.22 7.11 -14.04
CA SER A 190 7.22 6.32 -15.28
C SER A 190 7.21 7.24 -16.50
N ALA A 191 7.86 6.86 -17.59
CA ALA A 191 7.83 7.61 -18.86
C ALA A 191 6.40 8.00 -19.28
N SER A 192 5.48 7.02 -19.26
CA SER A 192 4.06 7.26 -19.58
C SER A 192 3.34 8.24 -18.66
N ALA A 193 3.83 8.46 -17.43
CA ALA A 193 3.29 9.48 -16.55
C ALA A 193 3.92 10.85 -16.84
N ILE A 194 5.22 10.88 -17.16
CA ILE A 194 5.92 12.10 -17.55
C ILE A 194 5.24 12.71 -18.78
N ASP A 195 5.08 11.91 -19.83
CA ASP A 195 4.45 12.34 -21.07
C ASP A 195 3.01 12.85 -20.83
N ALA A 196 2.26 12.19 -19.95
CA ALA A 196 0.87 12.54 -19.67
C ALA A 196 0.72 13.85 -18.90
N VAL A 197 1.60 14.13 -17.94
CA VAL A 197 1.54 15.41 -17.20
C VAL A 197 2.04 16.55 -18.08
N GLU A 198 3.10 16.35 -18.87
CA GLU A 198 3.61 17.36 -19.79
C GLU A 198 2.63 17.67 -20.93
N ALA A 199 1.94 16.65 -21.46
CA ALA A 199 0.89 16.84 -22.47
C ALA A 199 -0.28 17.72 -21.96
N ASN A 200 -0.55 17.68 -20.64
CA ASN A 200 -1.55 18.53 -20.00
C ASN A 200 -0.98 19.88 -19.51
N GLY A 201 0.25 20.23 -19.88
CA GLY A 201 0.90 21.49 -19.50
C GLY A 201 1.38 21.54 -18.05
N GLY A 202 1.47 20.39 -17.38
CA GLY A 202 2.04 20.27 -16.05
C GLY A 202 3.58 20.18 -16.06
N LYS A 203 4.16 20.23 -14.86
CA LYS A 203 5.60 20.11 -14.63
C LYS A 203 5.88 18.93 -13.70
N ILE A 204 6.89 18.14 -14.01
CA ILE A 204 7.36 17.05 -13.14
C ILE A 204 8.82 17.29 -12.79
N LEU A 205 9.13 17.14 -11.50
CA LEU A 205 10.49 17.05 -11.01
C LEU A 205 10.68 15.74 -10.23
N THR A 206 11.71 14.97 -10.57
CA THR A 206 12.13 13.83 -9.74
C THR A 206 13.29 14.22 -8.82
N ARG A 207 13.07 14.06 -7.51
CA ARG A 207 14.02 14.46 -6.44
C ARG A 207 14.42 13.25 -5.61
N PHE A 208 15.69 13.18 -5.20
CA PHE A 208 16.15 12.10 -4.33
C PHE A 208 15.61 12.27 -2.90
N TYR A 209 15.07 11.17 -2.36
CA TYR A 209 14.62 11.09 -0.97
C TYR A 209 15.08 9.77 -0.34
N THR A 210 15.21 9.81 0.98
CA THR A 210 15.29 8.64 1.84
C THR A 210 14.05 8.55 2.74
N LYS A 211 13.73 7.37 3.25
CA LYS A 211 12.64 7.18 4.22
C LYS A 211 12.73 8.12 5.42
N GLN A 212 13.94 8.38 5.91
CA GLN A 212 14.17 9.32 7.02
C GLN A 212 13.91 10.77 6.61
N SER A 213 14.35 11.18 5.42
CA SER A 213 14.09 12.53 4.92
C SER A 213 12.58 12.81 4.80
N ILE A 214 11.80 11.86 4.27
CA ILE A 214 10.34 12.01 4.15
C ILE A 214 9.70 12.16 5.54
N ARG A 215 10.12 11.35 6.52
CA ARG A 215 9.64 11.48 7.90
C ARG A 215 9.95 12.86 8.50
N ARG A 216 11.12 13.43 8.23
CA ARG A 216 11.50 14.78 8.69
C ARG A 216 10.66 15.86 8.03
N ILE A 217 10.39 15.75 6.72
CA ILE A 217 9.50 16.65 5.99
C ILE A 217 8.10 16.65 6.62
N LEU A 218 7.55 15.47 6.92
CA LEU A 218 6.22 15.34 7.54
C LEU A 218 6.16 15.93 8.95
N ARG A 219 7.26 15.86 9.71
CA ARG A 219 7.37 16.52 11.02
C ARG A 219 7.61 18.02 10.94
N GLY A 220 7.86 18.56 9.74
CA GLY A 220 8.25 19.97 9.55
C GLY A 220 9.70 20.29 9.94
N GLU A 221 10.51 19.28 10.27
CA GLU A 221 11.92 19.44 10.63
C GLU A 221 12.83 19.70 9.42
N SER A 222 12.31 19.49 8.20
CA SER A 222 13.01 19.69 6.92
C SER A 222 12.06 20.33 5.90
N GLU A 223 12.61 21.18 5.03
CA GLU A 223 11.89 21.80 3.91
C GLU A 223 12.09 21.02 2.61
N ASN A 224 11.09 21.07 1.74
CA ASN A 224 11.24 20.51 0.40
C ASN A 224 12.01 21.48 -0.49
N THR A 225 12.97 20.97 -1.28
CA THR A 225 13.81 21.82 -2.14
C THR A 225 14.12 21.12 -3.46
N ASP A 226 13.84 21.84 -4.55
CA ASP A 226 13.98 21.39 -5.93
C ASP A 226 15.45 21.26 -6.35
N LYS A 227 16.34 22.06 -5.77
CA LYS A 227 17.74 22.17 -6.17
C LYS A 227 18.66 21.29 -5.30
N PRO A 228 19.81 20.82 -5.83
CA PRO A 228 20.86 20.22 -5.01
C PRO A 228 21.54 21.27 -4.14
N LEU A 229 22.32 20.81 -3.16
CA LEU A 229 23.23 21.70 -2.45
C LEU A 229 24.33 22.19 -3.40
N PRO A 230 24.59 23.51 -3.48
CA PRO A 230 25.63 24.04 -4.35
C PRO A 230 27.01 23.65 -3.83
N VAL A 231 27.94 23.41 -4.77
CA VAL A 231 29.33 23.03 -4.48
C VAL A 231 30.26 24.14 -4.94
N GLY A 232 31.19 24.55 -4.08
CA GLY A 232 32.18 25.58 -4.37
C GLY A 232 32.28 26.62 -3.24
N LYS A 233 33.45 27.25 -3.10
CA LYS A 233 33.71 28.25 -2.05
C LYS A 233 32.79 29.48 -2.18
N GLU A 234 32.44 29.84 -3.42
CA GLU A 234 31.62 30.99 -3.77
C GLU A 234 30.22 30.95 -3.13
N TYR A 235 29.62 29.76 -3.01
CA TYR A 235 28.28 29.59 -2.47
C TYR A 235 28.23 29.47 -0.94
N VAL A 236 29.38 29.33 -0.27
CA VAL A 236 29.40 29.09 1.19
C VAL A 236 28.82 30.29 1.94
N ALA A 237 29.20 31.51 1.55
CA ALA A 237 28.72 32.72 2.21
C ALA A 237 27.19 32.88 2.08
N SER A 238 26.64 32.63 0.89
CA SER A 238 25.20 32.75 0.64
C SER A 238 24.40 31.68 1.36
N VAL A 239 24.84 30.42 1.33
CA VAL A 239 24.18 29.31 2.03
C VAL A 239 24.23 29.51 3.56
N LEU A 240 25.34 30.01 4.10
CA LEU A 240 25.44 30.32 5.53
C LEU A 240 24.57 31.52 5.93
N ALA A 241 24.47 32.54 5.07
CA ALA A 241 23.58 33.67 5.31
C ALA A 241 22.10 33.21 5.33
N GLU A 242 21.69 32.37 4.38
CA GLU A 242 20.34 31.79 4.36
C GLU A 242 20.10 30.93 5.62
N ALA A 243 21.06 30.07 5.99
CA ALA A 243 20.94 29.20 7.16
C ALA A 243 20.87 29.98 8.49
N ARG A 244 21.48 31.17 8.58
CA ARG A 244 21.38 32.05 9.76
C ARG A 244 20.06 32.80 9.83
N SER A 245 19.39 33.02 8.70
CA SER A 245 18.11 33.75 8.64
C SER A 245 16.91 32.91 9.08
N LYS A 246 16.98 31.59 8.86
CA LYS A 246 15.90 30.64 9.12
C LYS A 246 16.15 29.87 10.43
N PRO A 247 15.10 29.37 11.11
CA PRO A 247 15.29 28.41 12.20
C PRO A 247 16.00 27.16 11.69
N PHE A 248 16.69 26.46 12.60
CA PHE A 248 17.41 25.24 12.24
C PHE A 248 16.46 24.20 11.62
N LYS A 249 16.78 23.76 10.40
CA LYS A 249 16.10 22.68 9.70
C LYS A 249 17.11 21.70 9.15
N TYR A 250 16.77 20.41 9.16
CA TYR A 250 17.58 19.40 8.52
C TYR A 250 17.55 19.58 7.01
N ARG A 251 18.72 19.43 6.38
CA ARG A 251 18.84 19.42 4.93
C ARG A 251 18.33 18.13 4.33
N LEU A 252 17.80 18.21 3.12
CA LEU A 252 17.54 17.01 2.33
C LEU A 252 18.87 16.40 1.85
N PRO A 253 18.98 15.06 1.84
CA PRO A 253 20.17 14.40 1.32
C PRO A 253 20.20 14.47 -0.21
N ASP A 254 21.40 14.52 -0.76
CA ASP A 254 21.69 14.30 -2.17
C ASP A 254 22.19 12.85 -2.38
N PRO A 255 22.02 12.27 -3.59
CA PRO A 255 22.36 10.87 -3.84
C PRO A 255 23.86 10.64 -3.75
N THR A 256 24.25 9.53 -3.14
CA THR A 256 25.67 9.14 -3.01
C THR A 256 26.01 7.93 -3.89
N SER A 257 25.04 7.05 -4.15
CA SER A 257 25.27 5.86 -4.98
C SER A 257 25.38 6.26 -6.45
N ARG A 258 26.23 5.56 -7.22
CA ARG A 258 26.36 5.79 -8.66
C ARG A 258 25.01 5.67 -9.37
N GLU A 259 24.25 4.62 -9.06
CA GLU A 259 22.94 4.36 -9.68
C GLU A 259 21.94 5.48 -9.43
N ASP A 260 21.86 5.99 -8.19
CA ASP A 260 20.96 7.10 -7.88
C ASP A 260 21.43 8.40 -8.54
N ILE A 261 22.73 8.70 -8.53
CA ILE A 261 23.27 9.90 -9.20
C ILE A 261 22.92 9.87 -10.69
N GLU A 262 23.18 8.75 -11.38
CA GLU A 262 22.86 8.59 -12.81
C GLU A 262 21.34 8.74 -13.07
N TYR A 263 20.49 8.21 -12.18
CA TYR A 263 19.03 8.32 -12.30
C TYR A 263 18.54 9.78 -12.25
N TYR A 264 18.97 10.56 -11.26
CA TYR A 264 18.52 11.96 -11.11
C TYR A 264 19.29 12.95 -11.99
N ARG A 265 20.37 12.51 -12.63
CA ARG A 265 21.12 13.31 -13.61
C ARG A 265 20.53 13.20 -15.01
N ASP A 266 19.81 12.12 -15.33
CA ASP A 266 19.22 11.94 -16.65
C ASP A 266 17.99 12.85 -16.87
N PRO A 267 17.95 13.68 -17.94
CA PRO A 267 16.78 14.47 -18.28
C PRO A 267 15.54 13.62 -18.62
N ALA A 268 15.70 12.37 -19.07
CA ALA A 268 14.57 11.48 -19.37
C ALA A 268 13.68 11.22 -18.14
N HIS A 269 14.27 11.20 -16.94
CA HIS A 269 13.53 11.05 -15.69
C HIS A 269 13.07 12.39 -15.09
N ARG A 270 13.35 13.52 -15.75
CA ARG A 270 13.19 14.88 -15.20
C ARG A 270 13.88 15.03 -13.84
N GLY A 271 15.07 14.45 -13.76
CA GLY A 271 15.88 14.45 -12.56
C GLY A 271 16.39 15.85 -12.23
N TYR A 272 16.33 16.23 -10.96
CA TYR A 272 16.74 17.56 -10.51
C TYR A 272 18.23 17.89 -10.72
N LEU A 273 19.09 16.89 -10.98
CA LEU A 273 20.52 17.07 -11.31
C LEU A 273 20.77 17.20 -12.81
N SER A 274 19.74 17.11 -13.66
CA SER A 274 19.90 17.11 -15.12
C SER A 274 20.48 18.41 -15.68
N HIS A 275 20.27 19.54 -15.01
CA HIS A 275 20.84 20.83 -15.38
C HIS A 275 22.39 20.87 -15.32
N LEU A 276 23.02 19.89 -14.67
CA LEU A 276 24.49 19.76 -14.61
C LEU A 276 25.07 19.08 -15.86
N LEU A 277 24.25 18.45 -16.69
CA LEU A 277 24.70 17.84 -17.94
C LEU A 277 24.81 18.89 -19.04
N LYS A 278 25.88 18.78 -19.83
CA LYS A 278 25.98 19.50 -21.10
C LYS A 278 25.14 18.81 -22.16
N GLU A 279 24.70 19.55 -23.16
CA GLU A 279 24.00 18.98 -24.31
C GLU A 279 24.88 17.92 -25.00
N GLY A 280 24.31 16.73 -25.25
CA GLY A 280 25.03 15.59 -25.81
C GLY A 280 25.90 14.80 -24.84
N GLU A 281 26.02 15.22 -23.57
CA GLU A 281 26.69 14.43 -22.54
C GLU A 281 25.82 13.27 -22.05
N SER A 282 26.44 12.13 -21.76
CA SER A 282 25.75 10.97 -21.18
C SER A 282 25.45 11.21 -19.69
N PRO A 283 24.26 10.84 -19.19
CA PRO A 283 23.98 10.85 -17.75
C PRO A 283 24.89 9.92 -16.95
N SER A 284 25.40 8.85 -17.57
CA SER A 284 26.27 7.89 -16.88
C SER A 284 27.57 8.53 -16.43
N LEU A 285 28.00 8.20 -15.20
CA LEU A 285 29.30 8.61 -14.67
C LEU A 285 30.46 7.83 -15.28
N TYR A 286 30.17 6.77 -16.04
CA TYR A 286 31.18 5.90 -16.65
C TYR A 286 31.07 5.85 -18.17
N PHE A 287 29.87 5.59 -18.71
CA PHE A 287 29.67 5.42 -20.14
C PHE A 287 29.52 6.77 -20.84
N LYS A 288 30.18 6.92 -22.00
CA LYS A 288 30.14 8.12 -22.84
C LYS A 288 29.43 7.82 -24.16
N VAL A 289 28.76 8.83 -24.73
CA VAL A 289 28.16 8.72 -26.07
C VAL A 289 29.29 8.57 -27.10
N PRO A 290 29.30 7.51 -27.92
CA PRO A 290 30.34 7.31 -28.92
C PRO A 290 30.23 8.40 -30.00
N ILE A 291 31.33 9.09 -30.29
CA ILE A 291 31.38 10.04 -31.40
C ILE A 291 31.41 9.24 -32.71
N PRO A 292 30.47 9.47 -33.65
CA PRO A 292 30.46 8.77 -34.92
C PRO A 292 31.71 9.13 -35.73
N ARG A 293 32.71 8.24 -35.76
CA ARG A 293 33.87 8.40 -36.63
C ARG A 293 33.47 7.97 -38.04
N LYS A 294 33.53 8.87 -39.03
CA LYS A 294 33.50 8.46 -40.44
C LYS A 294 34.65 7.48 -40.66
N ARG A 295 34.34 6.20 -40.96
CA ARG A 295 35.38 5.25 -41.39
C ARG A 295 35.93 5.77 -42.71
N VAL A 296 37.16 6.27 -42.69
CA VAL A 296 37.91 6.48 -43.94
C VAL A 296 38.19 5.10 -44.51
N VAL A 297 37.38 4.68 -45.49
CA VAL A 297 37.64 3.48 -46.27
C VAL A 297 38.95 3.74 -47.01
N LYS A 298 40.06 3.14 -46.57
CA LYS A 298 41.30 3.15 -47.36
C LYS A 298 40.98 2.46 -48.69
N PRO A 299 41.25 3.08 -49.86
CA PRO A 299 41.03 2.41 -51.14
C PRO A 299 41.81 1.09 -51.15
N GLY A 300 41.16 0.00 -51.55
CA GLY A 300 41.79 -1.31 -51.66
C GLY A 300 43.02 -1.24 -52.57
N ARG A 301 44.03 -2.08 -52.31
CA ARG A 301 45.32 -2.08 -53.03
C ARG A 301 45.18 -2.13 -54.57
N ALA A 302 44.10 -2.76 -55.06
CA ALA A 302 43.75 -2.79 -56.49
C ALA A 302 43.31 -1.42 -57.04
N ALA A 303 42.56 -0.62 -56.28
CA ALA A 303 42.15 0.73 -56.66
C ALA A 303 43.35 1.70 -56.65
N LEU A 304 44.27 1.54 -55.70
CA LEU A 304 45.54 2.28 -55.67
C LEU A 304 46.46 1.94 -56.86
N GLN A 305 46.52 0.67 -57.28
CA GLN A 305 47.27 0.25 -58.48
C GLN A 305 46.63 0.76 -59.78
N LYS A 306 45.29 0.74 -59.89
CA LYS A 306 44.57 1.32 -61.04
C LYS A 306 44.76 2.84 -61.13
N ALA A 307 44.70 3.55 -60.01
CA ALA A 307 44.93 4.99 -59.97
C ALA A 307 46.38 5.37 -60.34
N LYS A 308 47.37 4.58 -59.87
CA LYS A 308 48.78 4.76 -60.28
C LYS A 308 49.03 4.47 -61.76
N LYS A 309 48.32 3.48 -62.33
CA LYS A 309 48.43 3.16 -63.77
C LYS A 309 47.77 4.25 -64.62
N ALA A 310 46.57 4.70 -64.25
CA ALA A 310 45.88 5.81 -64.91
C ALA A 310 46.69 7.12 -64.85
N SER A 311 47.35 7.43 -63.73
CA SER A 311 48.22 8.61 -63.66
C SER A 311 49.51 8.48 -64.46
N ALA A 312 50.00 7.27 -64.71
CA ALA A 312 51.20 7.04 -65.53
C ALA A 312 50.90 7.11 -67.03
N ASP A 313 49.70 6.70 -67.45
CA ASP A 313 49.26 6.77 -68.85
C ASP A 313 48.92 8.22 -69.28
N ASP A 314 48.55 9.11 -68.35
CA ASP A 314 48.29 10.54 -68.61
C ASP A 314 49.55 11.43 -68.69
N LEU A 315 50.74 10.88 -68.44
CA LEU A 315 52.03 11.56 -68.47
C LEU A 315 52.82 11.29 -69.77
N LEU A 316 52.21 10.62 -70.74
CA LEU A 316 52.83 10.14 -71.99
C LEU A 316 52.34 10.86 -73.26
N TRP A 317 51.81 12.09 -73.12
CA TRP A 317 51.59 13.02 -74.22
C TRP A 317 52.12 14.41 -73.85
#